data_AF-A0A662VQB1-F1
#
_entry.id   AF-A0A662VQB1-F1
#
_cell.length_a   1.000
_cell.length_b   1.000
_cell.length_c   1.000
_cell.angle_alpha   90.00
_cell.angle_beta   90.00
_cell.angle_gamma   90.00
#
_symmetry.space_group_name_H-M   'P 1'
#
loop_
_entity.id
_entity.type
_entity.pdbx_description
1 polymer ?
#
loop_
_entity_poly.entity_id
_entity_poly.type
_entity_poly.pdbx_seq_one_letter_code
_entity_poly.pdbx_strand_id
1 'polypeptide(L)'
;MEKHRRRIEKAGMFDEVKIAFAARKRKPSPDEAIREMKSETIYVVPLFISAGLHVTEDLPEMLGFPKGSGKKEGVFDGKRVVICEPIGEDLFVTYAIINSVFKIE
;
A
#
# COMPACT_ATOMS: atom_id res chain seq x y z
N MET A 1 -4.89 -0.50 10.03
CA MET A 1 -5.20 -0.30 8.59
C MET A 1 -6.57 0.34 8.39
N GLU A 2 -7.68 -0.20 8.92
CA GLU A 2 -9.03 0.35 8.71
C GLU A 2 -9.19 1.84 9.09
N LYS A 3 -8.56 2.29 10.20
CA LYS A 3 -8.58 3.71 10.59
C LYS A 3 -7.92 4.62 9.54
N HIS A 4 -6.84 4.17 8.89
CA HIS A 4 -6.18 4.93 7.83
C HIS A 4 -7.04 4.96 6.57
N ARG A 5 -7.61 3.80 6.17
CA ARG A 5 -8.55 3.69 5.05
C ARG A 5 -9.67 4.74 5.15
N ARG A 6 -10.39 4.76 6.27
CA ARG A 6 -11.47 5.73 6.53
C ARG A 6 -11.03 7.19 6.50
N ARG A 7 -9.83 7.49 7.01
CA ARG A 7 -9.29 8.86 7.00
C ARG A 7 -8.99 9.33 5.57
N ILE A 8 -8.42 8.45 4.76
CA ILE A 8 -8.10 8.74 3.34
C ILE A 8 -9.39 8.90 2.54
N GLU A 9 -10.38 8.03 2.73
CA GLU A 9 -11.70 8.17 2.08
C GLU A 9 -12.36 9.49 2.42
N LYS A 10 -12.36 9.89 3.70
CA LYS A 10 -12.93 11.16 4.14
C LYS A 10 -12.20 12.38 3.59
N ALA A 11 -10.90 12.25 3.28
CA ALA A 11 -10.13 13.32 2.68
C ALA A 11 -10.49 13.56 1.20
N GLY A 12 -11.18 12.62 0.55
CA GLY A 12 -11.70 12.78 -0.81
C GLY A 12 -10.63 12.89 -1.90
N MET A 13 -9.39 12.45 -1.63
CA MET A 13 -8.28 12.53 -2.59
C MET A 13 -8.23 11.36 -3.59
N PHE A 14 -8.96 10.28 -3.31
CA PHE A 14 -9.07 9.10 -4.17
C PHE A 14 -10.52 8.66 -4.26
N ASP A 15 -10.93 8.17 -5.43
CA ASP A 15 -12.31 7.71 -5.66
C ASP A 15 -12.66 6.45 -4.85
N GLU A 16 -11.68 5.56 -4.61
CA GLU A 16 -11.84 4.31 -3.87
C GLU A 16 -10.60 4.03 -3.00
N VAL A 17 -10.79 3.47 -1.80
CA VAL A 17 -9.70 3.04 -0.92
C VAL A 17 -9.99 1.66 -0.33
N LYS A 18 -9.14 0.67 -0.65
CA LYS A 18 -9.20 -0.69 -0.10
C LYS A 18 -7.99 -1.01 0.77
N ILE A 19 -8.16 -1.98 1.67
CA ILE A 19 -7.06 -2.60 2.43
C ILE A 19 -6.83 -3.99 1.88
N ALA A 20 -5.57 -4.43 1.86
CA ALA A 20 -5.19 -5.77 1.46
C ALA A 20 -3.98 -6.26 2.28
N PHE A 21 -3.73 -7.56 2.26
CA PHE A 21 -2.65 -8.17 3.05
C PHE A 21 -1.70 -8.97 2.16
N ALA A 22 -0.43 -8.55 2.10
CA ALA A 22 0.65 -9.28 1.43
C ALA A 22 1.14 -10.47 2.29
N ALA A 23 0.23 -11.33 2.73
CA ALA A 23 0.53 -12.53 3.52
C ALA A 23 -0.38 -13.68 3.10
N ARG A 24 0.20 -14.85 2.79
CA ARG A 24 -0.48 -16.01 2.17
C ARG A 24 -1.76 -16.51 2.87
N LYS A 25 -1.99 -16.15 4.14
CA LYS A 25 -3.13 -16.62 4.94
C LYS A 25 -4.14 -15.52 5.32
N ARG A 26 -4.01 -14.30 4.80
CA ARG A 26 -4.93 -13.20 5.11
C ARG A 26 -5.61 -12.68 3.84
N LYS A 27 -6.87 -12.29 3.99
CA LYS A 27 -7.73 -11.83 2.91
C LYS A 27 -8.32 -10.45 3.24
N PRO A 28 -8.61 -9.60 2.24
CA PRO A 28 -8.32 -9.83 0.82
C PRO A 28 -6.81 -9.72 0.52
N SER A 29 -6.34 -10.47 -0.48
CA SER A 29 -4.99 -10.29 -1.03
C SER A 29 -4.94 -9.10 -2.00
N PRO A 30 -3.75 -8.52 -2.29
CA PRO A 30 -3.64 -7.33 -3.14
C PRO A 30 -4.27 -7.51 -4.52
N ASP A 31 -4.12 -8.68 -5.13
CA ASP A 31 -4.72 -9.05 -6.41
C ASP A 31 -6.26 -9.06 -6.37
N GLU A 32 -6.86 -9.62 -5.31
CA GLU A 32 -8.30 -9.61 -5.11
C GLU A 32 -8.83 -8.19 -4.91
N ALA A 33 -8.17 -7.40 -4.07
CA ALA A 33 -8.55 -6.01 -3.82
C ALA A 33 -8.51 -5.19 -5.12
N ILE A 34 -7.46 -5.35 -5.94
CA ILE A 34 -7.35 -4.67 -7.24
C ILE A 34 -8.45 -5.12 -8.20
N ARG A 35 -8.77 -6.42 -8.28
CA ARG A 35 -9.85 -6.92 -9.15
C ARG A 35 -11.20 -6.31 -8.80
N GLU A 36 -11.50 -6.16 -7.51
CA GLU A 36 -12.76 -5.59 -7.04
C GLU A 36 -12.89 -4.07 -7.22
N MET A 37 -11.78 -3.32 -7.35
CA MET A 37 -11.82 -1.86 -7.54
C MET A 37 -12.31 -1.50 -8.95
N LYS A 38 -12.98 -0.36 -9.13
CA LYS A 38 -13.41 0.09 -10.47
C LYS A 38 -12.46 1.11 -11.12
N SER A 39 -11.52 1.65 -10.34
CA SER A 39 -10.54 2.64 -10.80
C SER A 39 -9.60 2.09 -11.88
N GLU A 40 -9.29 2.93 -12.88
CA GLU A 40 -8.37 2.58 -13.97
C GLU A 40 -6.90 2.64 -13.56
N THR A 41 -6.56 3.54 -12.62
CA THR A 41 -5.23 3.66 -12.02
C THR A 41 -5.31 3.37 -10.53
N ILE A 42 -4.47 2.46 -10.04
CA ILE A 42 -4.42 2.02 -8.65
C ILE A 42 -3.01 2.20 -8.09
N TYR A 43 -2.94 2.88 -6.94
CA TYR A 43 -1.71 3.01 -6.16
C TYR A 43 -1.71 2.01 -5.01
N VAL A 44 -0.69 1.16 -4.96
CA VAL A 44 -0.49 0.17 -3.90
C VAL A 44 0.61 0.69 -2.99
N VAL A 45 0.23 1.10 -1.77
CA VAL A 45 1.17 1.64 -0.77
C VAL A 45 1.46 0.57 0.29
N PRO A 46 2.69 0.03 0.36
CA PRO A 46 3.04 -0.92 1.40
C PRO A 46 3.13 -0.23 2.77
N LEU A 47 2.21 -0.56 3.68
CA LEU A 47 2.25 -0.08 5.07
C LEU A 47 3.25 -0.90 5.89
N PHE A 48 4.54 -0.74 5.57
CA PHE A 48 5.68 -1.44 6.18
C PHE A 48 6.78 -0.45 6.58
N ILE A 49 7.51 -0.76 7.66
CA ILE A 49 8.64 0.05 8.15
C ILE A 49 9.94 -0.27 7.39
N SER A 50 10.14 -1.50 6.93
CA SER A 50 11.31 -1.88 6.15
C SER A 50 10.92 -2.43 4.79
N ALA A 51 11.81 -2.27 3.81
CA ALA A 51 11.74 -2.94 2.52
C ALA A 51 12.20 -4.41 2.62
N GLY A 52 11.54 -5.19 3.49
CA GLY A 52 11.80 -6.62 3.65
C GLY A 52 11.13 -7.49 2.59
N LEU A 53 11.24 -8.81 2.72
CA LEU A 53 10.74 -9.80 1.74
C LEU A 53 9.27 -9.62 1.35
N HIS A 54 8.40 -9.19 2.27
CA HIS A 54 7.00 -8.93 1.95
C HIS A 54 6.81 -7.81 0.90
N VAL A 55 7.70 -6.81 0.91
CA VAL A 55 7.65 -5.65 0.01
C VAL A 55 8.43 -5.94 -1.28
N THR A 56 9.59 -6.61 -1.16
CA THR A 56 10.50 -6.81 -2.29
C THR A 56 10.22 -8.08 -3.08
N GLU A 57 9.55 -9.08 -2.49
CA GLU A 57 9.29 -10.37 -3.13
C GLU A 57 7.79 -10.71 -3.18
N ASP A 58 7.13 -10.85 -2.03
CA ASP A 58 5.76 -11.39 -1.98
C ASP A 58 4.75 -10.48 -2.70
N LEU A 59 4.75 -9.18 -2.40
CA LEU A 59 3.80 -8.23 -2.99
C LEU A 59 3.98 -8.11 -4.52
N PRO A 60 5.20 -7.89 -5.07
CA PRO A 60 5.40 -7.89 -6.51
C PRO A 60 5.00 -9.22 -7.16
N GLU A 61 5.34 -10.35 -6.54
CA GLU A 61 4.99 -11.69 -7.07
C GLU A 61 3.48 -11.89 -7.18
N MET A 62 2.71 -11.48 -6.17
CA MET A 62 1.23 -11.54 -6.20
C MET A 62 0.60 -10.74 -7.35
N LEU A 63 1.28 -9.69 -7.81
CA LEU A 63 0.79 -8.79 -8.85
C LEU A 63 1.48 -9.02 -10.21
N GLY A 64 2.43 -9.96 -10.31
CA GLY A 64 3.19 -10.19 -11.53
C GLY A 64 4.20 -9.08 -11.88
N PHE A 65 4.68 -8.34 -10.88
CA PHE A 65 5.69 -7.28 -11.02
C PHE A 65 7.11 -7.80 -10.74
N PRO A 66 8.16 -7.13 -11.27
CA PRO A 66 9.55 -7.46 -10.94
C PRO A 66 9.82 -7.39 -9.43
N LYS A 67 10.58 -8.36 -8.90
CA LYS A 67 11.06 -8.32 -7.50
C LYS A 67 12.11 -7.23 -7.31
N GLY A 68 12.31 -6.80 -6.06
CA GLY A 68 13.31 -5.80 -5.66
C GLY A 68 12.72 -4.57 -4.98
N SER A 69 13.58 -3.60 -4.67
CA SER A 69 13.19 -2.34 -4.02
C SER A 69 12.68 -1.30 -5.01
N GLY A 70 12.26 -0.14 -4.50
CA GLY A 70 11.84 1.00 -5.31
C GLY A 70 10.43 0.88 -5.89
N LYS A 71 9.96 2.02 -6.39
CA LYS A 71 8.67 2.17 -7.08
C LYS A 71 8.61 1.32 -8.34
N LYS A 72 7.45 0.70 -8.60
CA LYS A 72 7.20 -0.10 -9.80
C LYS A 72 5.90 0.34 -10.46
N GLU A 73 5.89 0.41 -11.78
CA GLU A 73 4.71 0.75 -12.57
C GLU A 73 4.47 -0.30 -13.65
N GLY A 74 3.20 -0.63 -13.90
CA GLY A 74 2.84 -1.69 -14.83
C GLY A 74 1.33 -1.82 -14.95
N VAL A 75 0.90 -2.93 -15.54
CA VAL A 75 -0.51 -3.25 -15.76
C VAL A 75 -0.84 -4.57 -15.07
N PHE A 76 -1.97 -4.60 -14.37
CA PHE A 76 -2.53 -5.81 -13.76
C PHE A 76 -4.02 -5.89 -14.10
N ASP A 77 -4.46 -6.99 -14.70
CA ASP A 77 -5.85 -7.20 -15.15
C ASP A 77 -6.44 -6.00 -15.92
N GLY A 78 -5.63 -5.40 -16.81
CA GLY A 78 -6.01 -4.26 -17.65
C GLY A 78 -5.99 -2.89 -16.95
N LYS A 79 -5.67 -2.83 -15.65
CA LYS A 79 -5.59 -1.58 -14.87
C LYS A 79 -4.15 -1.14 -14.71
N ARG A 80 -3.89 0.17 -14.76
CA ARG A 80 -2.57 0.72 -14.45
C ARG A 80 -2.33 0.61 -12.95
N VAL A 81 -1.26 -0.07 -12.54
CA VAL A 81 -0.90 -0.25 -11.14
C VAL A 81 0.46 0.34 -10.85
N VAL A 82 0.55 1.11 -9.77
CA VAL A 82 1.78 1.69 -9.24
C VAL A 82 2.03 1.12 -7.85
N ILE A 83 3.04 0.28 -7.71
CA ILE A 83 3.53 -0.16 -6.39
C ILE A 83 4.48 0.92 -5.88
N CYS A 84 4.05 1.64 -4.85
CA CYS A 84 4.84 2.68 -4.19
C CYS A 84 5.91 2.07 -3.29
N GLU A 85 6.84 2.91 -2.84
CA GLU A 85 7.80 2.54 -1.80
C GLU A 85 7.09 2.40 -0.44
N PRO A 86 7.61 1.56 0.48
CA PRO A 86 7.07 1.44 1.82
C PRO A 86 7.23 2.75 2.59
N ILE A 87 6.33 3.03 3.53
CA ILE A 87 6.31 4.32 4.24
C ILE A 87 7.46 4.50 5.25
N GLY A 88 8.25 3.47 5.53
CA GLY A 88 9.14 3.43 6.68
C GLY A 88 10.25 4.49 6.72
N GLU A 89 10.71 4.96 5.56
CA GLU A 89 11.74 6.01 5.45
C GLU A 89 11.14 7.41 5.28
N ASP A 90 9.81 7.53 5.24
CA ASP A 90 9.13 8.81 5.14
C ASP A 90 9.32 9.64 6.42
N LEU A 91 9.60 10.93 6.27
CA LEU A 91 9.76 11.87 7.38
C LEU A 91 8.54 11.88 8.33
N PHE A 92 7.33 11.60 7.82
CA PHE A 92 6.13 11.47 8.64
C PHE A 92 6.19 10.30 9.62
N VAL A 93 6.93 9.22 9.33
CA VAL A 93 7.16 8.15 10.31
C VAL A 93 8.05 8.66 11.44
N THR A 94 9.08 9.45 11.14
CA THR A 94 9.89 10.13 12.17
C THR A 94 9.02 11.03 13.06
N TYR A 95 8.14 11.83 12.45
CA TYR A 95 7.21 12.67 13.21
C TYR A 95 6.17 11.85 13.99
N ALA A 96 5.71 10.71 13.48
CA ALA A 96 4.80 9.84 14.21
C ALA A 96 5.47 9.23 15.46
N ILE A 97 6.75 8.89 15.38
CA ILE A 97 7.55 8.43 16.53
C ILE A 97 7.64 9.55 17.58
N ILE A 98 8.02 10.75 17.15
CA ILE A 98 8.10 11.93 18.03
C ILE A 98 6.73 12.23 18.66
N ASN A 99 5.65 12.18 17.89
CA ASN A 99 4.31 12.47 18.37
C ASN A 99 3.75 11.39 19.30
N SER A 100 4.33 10.19 19.29
CA SER A 100 4.04 9.18 20.30
C SER A 100 4.37 9.67 21.72
N VAL A 101 5.38 10.54 21.85
CA VAL A 101 5.78 11.19 23.11
C VAL A 101 4.92 12.43 23.36
N PHE A 102 4.86 13.35 22.39
CA PHE A 102 4.29 14.68 22.64
C PHE A 102 2.76 14.77 22.55
N LYS A 103 2.09 13.81 21.92
CA LYS A 103 0.61 13.77 21.80
C LYS A 103 -0.01 15.08 21.28
N ILE A 104 0.65 15.70 20.30
CA ILE A 104 0.13 16.84 19.56
C ILE A 104 -1.05 16.34 18.73
N GLU A 105 -2.21 16.96 18.95
CA GLU A 105 -3.49 16.65 18.28
C GLU A 105 -3.64 17.36 16.94
#